data_AF-A0A9W9LZ67-F1
#
_entry.id   AF-A0A9W9LZ67-F1
#
_cell.length_a   1.000
_cell.length_b   1.000
_cell.length_c   1.000
_cell.angle_alpha   90.00
_cell.angle_beta   90.00
_cell.angle_gamma   90.00
#
_symmetry.space_group_name_H-M   'P 1'
#
loop_
_entity.id
_entity.type
_entity.pdbx_description
1 polymer ?
#
loop_
_entity_poly.entity_id
_entity_poly.type
_entity_poly.pdbx_seq_one_letter_code
_entity_poly.pdbx_strand_id
1 'polypeptide(L)'
;MSLNEVWEAASKTPFTPLVPKESQFSVGFNLLLCGKVSLLRSLSPWVFLPPYFSGESCWPGLGILGILIFGGLSFGAVFMICAAGVYV
;
A
#
# COMPACT_ATOMS: atom_id res chain seq x y z
N MET A 1 -5.81 18.19 34.45
CA MET A 1 -6.81 17.30 33.83
C MET A 1 -6.42 15.86 34.13
N SER A 2 -7.35 15.08 34.67
CA SER A 2 -7.13 13.65 34.92
C SER A 2 -7.41 12.82 33.67
N LEU A 3 -6.86 11.60 33.59
CA LEU A 3 -7.10 10.68 32.47
C LEU A 3 -8.60 10.37 32.29
N ASN A 4 -9.36 10.37 33.39
CA ASN A 4 -10.79 10.09 33.40
C ASN A 4 -11.59 11.23 32.76
N GLU A 5 -11.23 12.50 33.04
CA GLU A 5 -11.85 13.66 32.39
C GLU A 5 -11.59 13.68 30.88
N VAL A 6 -10.38 13.30 30.45
CA VAL A 6 -10.04 13.20 29.02
C VAL A 6 -10.81 12.07 28.33
N TRP A 7 -10.97 10.93 29.01
CA TRP A 7 -11.78 9.81 28.52
C TRP A 7 -13.25 10.18 28.37
N GLU A 8 -13.83 10.84 29.38
CA GLU A 8 -15.23 11.28 29.35
C GLU A 8 -15.47 12.33 28.25
N ALA A 9 -14.51 13.24 28.03
CA ALA A 9 -14.56 14.19 26.92
C ALA A 9 -14.46 13.49 25.55
N ALA A 10 -13.56 12.52 25.39
CA ALA A 10 -13.36 11.77 24.14
C ALA A 10 -14.53 10.84 23.79
N SER A 11 -15.31 10.38 24.79
CA SER A 11 -16.51 9.56 24.56
C SER A 11 -17.55 10.24 23.66
N LYS A 12 -17.54 11.58 23.62
CA LYS A 12 -18.44 12.39 22.77
C LYS A 12 -17.98 12.46 21.31
N THR A 13 -16.77 11.99 21.00
CA THR A 13 -16.16 12.02 19.67
C THR A 13 -15.70 10.62 19.26
N PRO A 14 -16.60 9.77 18.71
CA PRO A 14 -16.25 8.41 18.34
C PRO A 14 -15.21 8.40 17.20
N PHE A 15 -14.26 7.47 17.29
CA PHE A 15 -13.25 7.27 16.27
C PHE A 15 -13.90 6.73 14.99
N THR A 16 -13.74 7.47 13.89
CA THR A 16 -14.15 7.00 12.56
C THR A 16 -12.91 6.56 11.80
N PRO A 17 -12.78 5.27 11.44
CA PRO A 17 -11.61 4.79 10.75
C PRO A 17 -11.56 5.35 9.31
N LEU A 18 -10.34 5.61 8.82
CA LEU A 18 -10.12 6.08 7.45
C LEU A 18 -10.61 5.06 6.40
N VAL A 19 -10.49 3.76 6.70
CA VAL A 19 -10.94 2.66 5.84
C VAL A 19 -11.93 1.80 6.63
N PRO A 20 -13.21 1.73 6.23
CA PRO A 20 -14.18 0.89 6.91
C PRO A 20 -13.88 -0.60 6.71
N LYS A 21 -14.25 -1.43 7.69
CA LYS A 21 -13.99 -2.88 7.68
C LYS A 21 -14.47 -3.57 6.40
N GLU A 22 -15.66 -3.22 5.93
CA GLU A 22 -16.28 -3.79 4.74
C GLU A 22 -15.48 -3.53 3.45
N SER A 23 -14.66 -2.48 3.41
CA SER A 23 -13.84 -2.15 2.24
C SER A 23 -12.39 -2.63 2.35
N GLN A 24 -11.94 -3.13 3.51
CA GLN A 24 -10.55 -3.54 3.73
C GLN A 24 -10.09 -4.60 2.74
N PHE A 25 -10.96 -5.58 2.43
CA PHE A 25 -10.67 -6.60 1.42
C PHE A 25 -10.49 -5.98 0.02
N SER A 26 -11.44 -5.13 -0.41
CA SER A 26 -11.39 -4.49 -1.73
C SER A 26 -10.15 -3.61 -1.86
N VAL A 27 -9.86 -2.79 -0.85
CA VAL A 27 -8.67 -1.93 -0.83
C VAL A 27 -7.39 -2.77 -0.87
N GLY A 28 -7.26 -3.77 0.00
CA GLY A 28 -6.09 -4.65 0.03
C GLY A 28 -5.87 -5.41 -1.28
N PHE A 29 -6.95 -5.97 -1.84
CA PHE A 29 -6.91 -6.70 -3.10
C PHE A 29 -6.48 -5.81 -4.27
N ASN A 30 -7.02 -4.58 -4.37
CA ASN A 30 -6.65 -3.63 -5.41
C ASN A 30 -5.19 -3.17 -5.27
N LEU A 31 -4.71 -2.91 -4.05
CA LEU A 31 -3.29 -2.56 -3.83
C LEU A 31 -2.36 -3.71 -4.21
N LEU A 32 -2.70 -4.95 -3.86
CA LEU A 32 -1.93 -6.14 -4.25
C LEU A 32 -1.93 -6.33 -5.78
N LEU A 33 -3.06 -6.12 -6.44
CA LEU A 33 -3.15 -6.15 -7.90
C LEU A 33 -2.24 -5.09 -8.54
N CYS A 34 -2.29 -3.85 -8.06
CA CYS A 34 -1.41 -2.78 -8.54
C CYS A 34 0.07 -3.12 -8.34
N GLY A 35 0.43 -3.66 -7.17
CA GLY A 35 1.80 -4.11 -6.88
C GLY A 35 2.25 -5.25 -7.80
N LYS A 36 1.38 -6.26 -8.00
CA LYS A 36 1.66 -7.40 -8.90
C LYS A 36 1.75 -6.99 -10.36
N VAL A 37 0.86 -6.12 -10.85
CA VAL A 37 0.92 -5.60 -12.22
C VAL A 37 2.20 -4.80 -12.43
N SER A 38 2.58 -3.97 -11.47
CA SER A 38 3.85 -3.22 -11.51
C SER A 38 5.06 -4.16 -11.55
N LEU A 39 5.03 -5.24 -10.76
CA LEU A 39 6.09 -6.25 -10.73
C LEU A 39 6.17 -7.03 -12.05
N LEU A 40 5.03 -7.49 -12.59
CA LEU A 40 4.97 -8.19 -13.87
C LEU A 40 5.45 -7.31 -15.02
N ARG A 41 5.12 -6.02 -15.00
CA ARG A 41 5.61 -5.04 -15.97
C ARG A 41 7.12 -4.87 -15.88
N SER A 42 7.68 -4.82 -14.67
CA SER A 42 9.13 -4.73 -14.42
C SER A 42 9.89 -5.97 -14.90
N LEU A 43 9.28 -7.17 -14.80
CA LEU A 43 9.88 -8.43 -15.25
C LEU A 43 9.72 -8.72 -16.75
N SER A 44 8.89 -7.96 -17.46
CA SER A 44 8.68 -8.17 -18.90
C SER A 44 9.91 -7.71 -19.69
N PRO A 45 10.48 -8.53 -20.59
CA PRO A 45 11.69 -8.20 -21.36
C PRO A 45 11.51 -6.92 -22.21
N TRP A 46 10.27 -6.52 -22.49
CA TRP A 46 9.90 -5.29 -23.20
C TRP A 46 10.19 -4.00 -22.44
N VAL A 47 10.30 -4.03 -21.10
CA VAL A 47 10.67 -2.85 -20.28
C VAL A 47 12.18 -2.66 -20.21
N PHE A 48 12.97 -3.72 -20.44
CA PHE A 48 14.42 -3.64 -20.60
C PHE A 48 14.85 -3.20 -22.00
N LEU A 49 13.92 -3.01 -22.93
CA LEU A 49 14.21 -2.60 -24.31
C LEU A 49 13.46 -1.32 -24.74
N PRO A 50 13.71 -0.15 -24.13
CA PRO A 50 13.66 1.07 -24.92
C PRO A 50 14.89 1.06 -25.86
N PRO A 51 14.78 1.49 -27.13
CA PRO A 51 15.93 1.60 -28.05
C PRO A 51 17.00 2.64 -27.62
N TYR A 52 17.02 3.06 -26.36
CA TYR A 52 17.84 4.16 -25.83
C TYR A 52 18.49 3.91 -24.45
N PHE A 53 18.31 2.76 -23.78
CA PHE A 53 18.96 2.50 -22.48
C PHE A 53 20.18 1.61 -22.60
N SER A 54 21.22 2.15 -23.22
CA SER A 54 22.60 1.68 -23.13
C SER A 54 23.46 2.74 -22.41
N GLY A 55 22.99 3.23 -21.25
CA GLY A 55 23.67 4.30 -20.52
C GLY A 55 23.35 4.34 -19.03
N GLU A 56 24.37 4.70 -18.25
CA GLU A 56 24.50 4.74 -16.78
C GLU A 56 23.42 5.54 -16.00
N SER A 57 22.33 5.98 -16.64
CA SER A 57 21.30 6.88 -16.08
C SER A 57 20.00 6.16 -15.65
N CYS A 58 20.00 4.83 -15.51
CA CYS A 58 18.83 4.00 -15.20
C CYS A 58 18.51 3.85 -13.69
N TRP A 59 18.98 4.74 -12.82
CA TRP A 59 18.71 4.63 -11.37
C TRP A 59 17.40 5.27 -10.90
N PRO A 60 16.99 6.48 -11.36
CA PRO A 60 15.78 7.11 -10.83
C PRO A 60 14.49 6.34 -11.18
N GLY A 61 14.40 5.78 -12.38
CA GLY A 61 13.24 4.99 -12.83
C GLY A 61 13.08 3.69 -12.05
N LEU A 62 14.20 3.03 -11.71
CA LEU A 62 14.19 1.80 -10.92
C LEU A 62 13.72 2.04 -9.48
N GLY A 63 14.11 3.17 -8.89
CA GLY A 63 13.66 3.58 -7.56
C GLY A 63 12.14 3.81 -7.49
N ILE A 64 11.57 4.52 -8.46
CA ILE A 64 10.12 4.79 -8.52
C ILE A 64 9.33 3.48 -8.71
N LEU A 65 9.80 2.60 -9.59
CA LEU A 65 9.19 1.28 -9.78
C LEU A 65 9.28 0.43 -8.51
N GLY A 66 10.42 0.45 -7.82
CA GLY A 66 10.59 -0.21 -6.53
C GLY A 66 9.57 0.28 -5.50
N ILE A 67 9.45 1.60 -5.32
CA ILE A 67 8.49 2.19 -4.37
C ILE A 67 7.05 1.75 -4.67
N LEU A 68 6.65 1.75 -5.95
CA LEU A 68 5.31 1.33 -6.35
C LEU A 68 5.05 -0.16 -6.08
N ILE A 69 6.03 -1.02 -6.38
CA ILE A 69 5.93 -2.46 -6.18
C ILE A 69 5.88 -2.79 -4.67
N PHE A 70 6.89 -2.36 -3.92
CA PHE A 70 6.99 -2.63 -2.49
C PHE A 70 5.87 -1.96 -1.70
N GLY A 71 5.51 -0.72 -2.04
CA GLY A 71 4.38 -0.02 -1.42
C GLY A 71 3.08 -0.76 -1.66
N GLY A 72 2.74 -1.07 -2.91
CA GLY A 72 1.50 -1.77 -3.25
C GLY A 72 1.39 -3.16 -2.59
N LEU A 73 2.48 -3.94 -2.62
CA LEU A 73 2.52 -5.27 -2.01
C LEU A 73 2.42 -5.21 -0.47
N SER A 74 3.17 -4.32 0.18
CA SER A 74 3.22 -4.25 1.64
C SER A 74 1.92 -3.71 2.23
N PHE A 75 1.44 -2.57 1.73
CA PHE A 75 0.17 -1.99 2.21
C PHE A 75 -1.01 -2.90 1.84
N GLY A 76 -1.00 -3.50 0.64
CA GLY A 76 -1.99 -4.49 0.24
C GLY A 76 -2.05 -5.69 1.18
N ALA A 77 -0.90 -6.22 1.61
CA ALA A 77 -0.82 -7.34 2.55
C ALA A 77 -1.41 -7.00 3.92
N VAL A 78 -1.10 -5.81 4.48
CA VAL A 78 -1.65 -5.37 5.77
C VAL A 78 -3.19 -5.31 5.71
N PHE A 79 -3.76 -4.71 4.67
CA PHE A 79 -5.22 -4.64 4.53
C PHE A 79 -5.86 -6.03 4.35
N MET A 80 -5.19 -6.98 3.70
CA MET A 80 -5.69 -8.35 3.57
C MET A 80 -5.65 -9.13 4.90
N ILE A 81 -4.63 -8.92 5.73
CA ILE A 81 -4.53 -9.50 7.07
C ILE A 81 -5.63 -8.91 7.98
N CYS A 82 -5.82 -7.59 7.93
CA CYS A 82 -6.93 -6.92 8.63
C CYS A 82 -8.30 -7.43 8.17
N ALA A 83 -8.48 -7.68 6.86
CA ALA A 83 -9.71 -8.24 6.32
C ALA A 83 -9.96 -9.69 6.79
N ALA A 84 -8.91 -10.48 7.04
CA ALA A 84 -9.01 -11.82 7.63
C ALA A 84 -9.36 -11.80 9.13
N GLY A 85 -9.43 -10.63 9.76
CA GLY A 85 -9.77 -10.46 11.17
C GLY A 85 -8.57 -10.45 12.11
N VAL A 86 -7.34 -10.43 11.57
CA VAL A 86 -6.13 -10.22 12.37
C VAL A 86 -5.83 -8.73 12.38
N TYR A 87 -6.10 -8.09 13.51
CA TYR A 87 -5.85 -6.67 13.70
C TYR A 87 -4.43 -6.45 14.23
N VAL A 88 -3.71 -5.49 13.64
CA VAL A 88 -2.39 -5.01 14.07
C VAL A 88 -2.55 -3.66 14.74
#